data_AF-A0A9E7NEL6-F1
#
_entry.id   AF-A0A9E7NEL6-F1
#
_cell.length_a   1.000
_cell.length_b   1.000
_cell.length_c   1.000
_cell.angle_alpha   90.00
_cell.angle_beta   90.00
_cell.angle_gamma   90.00
#
_symmetry.space_group_name_H-M   'P 1'
#
loop_
_entity.id
_entity.type
_entity.pdbx_description
1 polymer ?
#
loop_
_entity_poly.entity_id
_entity_poly.type
_entity_poly.pdbx_seq_one_letter_code
_entity_poly.pdbx_strand_id
1 'polypeptide(L)'
;MTSERATVRPVTLARLTELTHLCEGTRRTTDDIEETLSITHRRARETILEATRIALLREDGDQEEPTYSTTPIGEQFLEAIRSETWSEADDILAVRSPHYGAFLDALAERGPTDTDSLLEFLKAEYEFSLYSFNQTGIEVVGDWGERLGGVQRNAFTGDYYVASRNSVPKNFQYILLELYDELEETAGVNLRQRYLSIPKLRERTCERLGCTRDAFDQGLATLCSENVGKLELSGAPLDTTAKNSVLGIKRIELADGESLVSTSQSTQQVMAGLEQFDKQYYYLAVYDRDITFTPDTNP
;
A
#
# COMPACT_ATOMS: atom_id res chain seq x y z
N MET A 1 -14.10 -15.43 26.84
CA MET A 1 -14.99 -15.64 25.67
C MET A 1 -14.82 -14.44 24.75
N THR A 2 -14.07 -14.54 23.67
CA THR A 2 -13.96 -13.49 22.65
C THR A 2 -15.30 -13.42 21.93
N SER A 3 -16.15 -12.45 22.26
CA SER A 3 -17.29 -12.16 21.39
C SER A 3 -16.70 -11.75 20.04
N GLU A 4 -17.03 -12.51 19.01
CA GLU A 4 -16.51 -12.28 17.67
C GLU A 4 -17.09 -10.95 17.19
N ARG A 5 -16.26 -9.90 17.24
CA ARG A 5 -16.67 -8.56 16.88
C ARG A 5 -16.92 -8.54 15.36
N ALA A 6 -18.09 -8.08 14.95
CA ALA A 6 -18.47 -8.02 13.54
C ALA A 6 -17.61 -7.03 12.71
N THR A 7 -16.88 -6.11 13.33
CA THR A 7 -16.05 -5.10 12.65
C THR A 7 -14.59 -5.21 13.08
N VAL A 8 -13.67 -4.88 12.18
CA VAL A 8 -12.25 -4.67 12.51
C VAL A 8 -12.08 -3.54 13.54
N ARG A 9 -11.13 -3.69 14.46
CA ARG A 9 -10.76 -2.63 15.40
C ARG A 9 -9.82 -1.62 14.72
N PRO A 10 -9.89 -0.33 15.10
CA PRO A 10 -9.05 0.70 14.52
C PRO A 10 -7.61 0.63 15.09
N VAL A 11 -6.85 -0.36 14.64
CA VAL A 11 -5.48 -0.63 15.05
C VAL A 11 -4.55 -0.47 13.84
N THR A 12 -3.44 0.25 14.00
CA THR A 12 -2.47 0.43 12.92
C THR A 12 -1.57 -0.79 12.79
N LEU A 13 -1.00 -1.00 11.60
CA LEU A 13 -0.03 -2.08 11.36
C LEU A 13 1.15 -1.99 12.32
N ALA A 14 1.71 -0.79 12.52
CA ALA A 14 2.82 -0.58 13.46
C ALA A 14 2.47 -1.06 14.88
N ARG A 15 1.27 -0.77 15.37
CA ARG A 15 0.84 -1.20 16.71
C ARG A 15 0.61 -2.70 16.81
N LEU A 16 0.12 -3.34 15.75
CA LEU A 16 0.07 -4.81 15.69
C LEU A 16 1.49 -5.40 15.75
N THR A 17 2.42 -4.85 14.97
CA THR A 17 3.82 -5.31 14.93
C THR A 17 4.53 -5.13 16.27
N GLU A 18 4.48 -3.93 16.86
CA GLU A 18 5.10 -3.64 18.15
C GLU A 18 4.55 -4.52 19.27
N LEU A 19 3.22 -4.69 19.33
CA LEU A 19 2.61 -5.53 20.35
C LEU A 19 3.01 -7.00 20.16
N THR A 20 2.96 -7.50 18.93
CA THR A 20 3.36 -8.88 18.62
C THR A 20 4.83 -9.11 18.97
N HIS A 21 5.69 -8.13 18.71
CA HIS A 21 7.11 -8.19 19.09
C HIS A 21 7.30 -8.17 20.60
N LEU A 22 6.59 -7.32 21.33
CA LEU A 22 6.69 -7.19 22.79
C LEU A 22 6.32 -8.48 23.55
N CYS A 23 5.38 -9.25 22.99
CA CYS A 23 4.90 -10.52 23.53
C CYS A 23 5.74 -11.74 23.07
N GLU A 24 6.79 -11.53 22.27
CA GLU A 24 7.66 -12.60 21.81
C GLU A 24 8.56 -13.11 22.95
N GLY A 25 8.58 -14.42 23.16
CA GLY A 25 9.41 -15.08 24.17
C GLY A 25 9.03 -14.82 25.64
N THR A 26 8.18 -13.83 25.94
CA THR A 26 7.76 -13.48 27.31
C THR A 26 6.26 -13.18 27.35
N ARG A 27 5.56 -13.80 28.32
CA ARG A 27 4.15 -13.47 28.58
C ARG A 27 4.03 -12.07 29.18
N ARG A 28 3.07 -11.29 28.68
CA ARG A 28 2.80 -9.91 29.13
C ARG A 28 1.38 -9.75 29.62
N THR A 29 1.18 -9.02 30.71
CA THR A 29 -0.14 -8.55 31.12
C THR A 29 -0.55 -7.32 30.31
N THR A 30 -1.81 -6.89 30.45
CA THR A 30 -2.26 -5.63 29.82
C THR A 30 -1.47 -4.43 30.36
N ASP A 31 -1.20 -4.42 31.68
CA ASP A 31 -0.48 -3.33 32.35
C ASP A 31 0.97 -3.25 31.86
N ASP A 32 1.65 -4.39 31.68
CA ASP A 32 3.01 -4.42 31.10
C ASP A 32 3.05 -3.81 29.69
N ILE A 33 2.02 -4.08 28.89
CA ILE A 33 1.88 -3.57 27.52
C ILE A 33 1.64 -2.06 27.52
N GLU A 34 0.80 -1.56 28.43
CA GLU A 34 0.55 -0.12 28.59
C GLU A 34 1.81 0.64 28.95
N GLU A 35 2.56 0.14 29.94
CA GLU A 35 3.79 0.76 30.41
C GLU A 35 4.84 0.75 29.30
N THR A 36 5.09 -0.41 28.70
CA THR A 36 6.18 -0.58 27.72
C THR A 36 5.91 0.20 26.43
N LEU A 37 4.67 0.17 25.92
CA LEU A 37 4.31 0.89 24.69
C LEU A 37 3.91 2.35 24.95
N SER A 38 3.84 2.77 26.22
CA SER A 38 3.37 4.09 26.65
C SER A 38 2.01 4.46 26.06
N ILE A 39 1.06 3.53 26.15
CA ILE A 39 -0.31 3.68 25.61
C ILE A 39 -1.35 3.55 26.72
N THR A 40 -2.52 4.14 26.51
CA THR A 40 -3.66 4.00 27.44
C THR A 40 -4.17 2.56 27.48
N HIS A 41 -4.70 2.11 28.63
CA HIS A 41 -5.43 0.84 28.78
C HIS A 41 -6.39 0.51 27.64
N ARG A 42 -7.22 1.47 27.23
CA ARG A 42 -8.18 1.26 26.12
C ARG A 42 -7.47 0.86 24.82
N ARG A 43 -6.38 1.53 24.47
CA ARG A 43 -5.59 1.25 23.26
C ARG A 43 -4.82 -0.06 23.37
N ALA A 44 -4.26 -0.38 24.53
CA ALA A 44 -3.66 -1.69 24.78
C ALA A 44 -4.69 -2.80 24.55
N ARG A 45 -5.86 -2.72 25.20
CA ARG A 45 -6.93 -3.70 25.01
C ARG A 45 -7.43 -3.80 23.57
N GLU A 46 -7.63 -2.69 22.88
CA GLU A 46 -8.05 -2.71 21.47
C GLU A 46 -7.04 -3.43 20.58
N THR A 47 -5.74 -3.16 20.78
CA THR A 47 -4.65 -3.78 20.01
C THR A 47 -4.53 -5.26 20.32
N ILE A 48 -4.56 -5.64 21.62
CA ILE A 48 -4.55 -7.03 22.08
C ILE A 48 -5.72 -7.81 21.49
N LEU A 49 -6.94 -7.28 21.60
CA LEU A 49 -8.12 -7.99 21.12
C LEU A 49 -8.11 -8.17 19.61
N GLU A 50 -7.55 -7.23 18.84
CA GLU A 50 -7.39 -7.43 17.40
C GLU A 50 -6.29 -8.43 17.10
N ALA A 51 -5.11 -8.30 17.70
CA ALA A 51 -3.98 -9.22 17.49
C ALA A 51 -4.34 -10.67 17.88
N THR A 52 -5.10 -10.88 18.96
CA THR A 52 -5.63 -12.20 19.34
C THR A 52 -6.67 -12.69 18.33
N ARG A 53 -7.56 -11.80 17.84
CA ARG A 53 -8.58 -12.16 16.84
C ARG A 53 -7.96 -12.64 15.53
N ILE A 54 -6.87 -12.01 15.09
CA ILE A 54 -6.12 -12.41 13.89
C ILE A 54 -4.98 -13.39 14.21
N ALA A 55 -5.03 -14.01 15.39
CA ALA A 55 -4.13 -15.06 15.85
C ALA A 55 -2.63 -14.71 15.88
N LEU A 56 -2.24 -13.43 15.88
CA LEU A 56 -0.87 -13.01 16.14
C LEU A 56 -0.49 -13.23 17.61
N LEU A 57 -1.46 -13.06 18.51
CA LEU A 57 -1.33 -13.35 19.94
C LEU A 57 -2.28 -14.47 20.40
N ARG A 58 -1.92 -15.09 21.52
CA ARG A 58 -2.80 -15.94 22.31
C ARG A 58 -2.92 -15.39 23.72
N GLU A 59 -4.16 -15.38 24.21
CA GLU A 59 -4.49 -15.14 25.61
C GLU A 59 -4.30 -16.45 26.42
N ASP A 60 -3.48 -16.36 27.47
CA ASP A 60 -3.19 -17.42 28.44
C ASP A 60 -3.60 -16.93 29.85
N GLY A 61 -4.09 -17.82 30.71
CA GLY A 61 -4.44 -17.51 32.10
C GLY A 61 -5.94 -17.43 32.37
N ASP A 62 -6.31 -16.94 33.55
CA ASP A 62 -7.72 -16.73 33.94
C ASP A 62 -8.20 -15.32 33.51
N GLN A 63 -9.52 -15.13 33.41
CA GLN A 63 -10.14 -13.90 32.93
C GLN A 63 -9.83 -12.66 33.79
N GLU A 64 -9.46 -12.85 35.06
CA GLU A 64 -9.11 -11.76 35.97
C GLU A 64 -7.69 -11.22 35.73
N GLU A 65 -6.74 -12.08 35.37
CA GLU A 65 -5.34 -11.72 35.09
C GLU A 65 -4.85 -12.38 33.78
N PRO A 66 -5.42 -12.00 32.63
CA PRO A 66 -5.02 -12.57 31.36
C PRO A 66 -3.61 -12.09 30.99
N THR A 67 -2.82 -13.03 30.50
CA THR A 67 -1.49 -12.78 29.93
C THR A 67 -1.49 -13.10 28.45
N TYR A 68 -0.60 -12.48 27.69
CA TYR A 68 -0.56 -12.61 26.24
C TYR A 68 0.84 -13.00 25.78
N SER A 69 0.90 -13.92 24.83
CA SER A 69 2.13 -14.35 24.19
C SER A 69 1.96 -14.46 22.68
N THR A 70 3.04 -14.27 21.95
CA THR A 70 3.07 -14.41 20.50
C THR A 70 2.83 -15.86 20.10
N THR A 71 2.01 -16.06 19.07
CA THR A 71 1.74 -17.41 18.53
C THR A 71 2.77 -17.77 17.46
N PRO A 72 2.81 -19.03 16.98
CA PRO A 72 3.62 -19.38 15.80
C PRO A 72 3.27 -18.59 14.54
N ILE A 73 2.03 -18.09 14.41
CA ILE A 73 1.61 -17.22 13.31
C ILE A 73 2.18 -15.82 13.52
N GLY A 74 2.13 -15.31 14.75
CA GLY A 74 2.77 -14.05 15.13
C GLY A 74 4.28 -14.09 14.92
N GLU A 75 4.94 -15.19 15.22
CA GLU A 75 6.38 -15.40 14.97
C GLU A 75 6.69 -15.34 13.46
N GLN A 76 5.90 -16.03 12.62
CA GLN A 76 6.04 -15.95 11.16
C GLN A 76 5.83 -14.53 10.64
N PHE A 77 4.82 -13.82 11.16
CA PHE A 77 4.57 -12.43 10.82
C PHE A 77 5.78 -11.55 11.19
N LEU A 78 6.31 -11.67 12.41
CA LEU A 78 7.49 -10.91 12.83
C LEU A 78 8.74 -11.25 12.01
N GLU A 79 8.92 -12.52 11.64
CA GLU A 79 10.03 -12.94 10.80
C GLU A 79 9.95 -12.30 9.40
N ALA A 80 8.77 -12.30 8.79
CA ALA A 80 8.54 -11.61 7.51
C ALA A 80 8.84 -10.10 7.61
N ILE A 81 8.44 -9.45 8.72
CA ILE A 81 8.76 -8.03 8.98
C ILE A 81 10.28 -7.82 9.11
N ARG A 82 10.97 -8.65 9.91
CA ARG A 82 12.42 -8.54 10.14
C ARG A 82 13.24 -8.80 8.88
N SER A 83 12.76 -9.70 8.03
CA SER A 83 13.38 -10.03 6.74
C SER A 83 12.92 -9.09 5.62
N GLU A 84 12.17 -8.03 5.94
CA GLU A 84 11.59 -7.05 4.99
C GLU A 84 10.82 -7.72 3.83
N THR A 85 10.30 -8.92 4.08
CA THR A 85 9.51 -9.68 3.12
C THR A 85 8.04 -9.27 3.30
N TRP A 86 7.75 -8.01 2.96
CA TRP A 86 6.46 -7.36 3.21
C TRP A 86 5.28 -8.10 2.58
N SER A 87 5.49 -8.74 1.43
CA SER A 87 4.48 -9.58 0.77
C SER A 87 4.08 -10.81 1.60
N GLU A 88 5.03 -11.45 2.31
CA GLU A 88 4.69 -12.56 3.19
C GLU A 88 3.90 -12.08 4.41
N ALA A 89 4.24 -10.92 4.97
CA ALA A 89 3.45 -10.30 6.03
C ALA A 89 2.04 -9.92 5.55
N ASP A 90 1.90 -9.45 4.32
CA ASP A 90 0.63 -9.16 3.65
C ASP A 90 -0.25 -10.41 3.54
N ASP A 91 0.31 -11.51 3.02
CA ASP A 91 -0.37 -12.79 2.86
C ASP A 91 -0.83 -13.36 4.21
N ILE A 92 0.01 -13.27 5.25
CA ILE A 92 -0.36 -13.71 6.59
C ILE A 92 -1.59 -12.93 7.09
N LEU A 93 -1.59 -11.60 6.97
CA LEU A 93 -2.74 -10.80 7.40
C LEU A 93 -3.98 -11.08 6.55
N ALA A 94 -3.84 -11.25 5.23
CA ALA A 94 -4.94 -11.54 4.32
C ALA A 94 -5.68 -12.83 4.71
N VAL A 95 -4.91 -13.87 5.07
CA VAL A 95 -5.46 -15.16 5.52
C VAL A 95 -6.07 -15.06 6.92
N ARG A 96 -5.47 -14.27 7.82
CA ARG A 96 -5.84 -14.26 9.25
C ARG A 96 -6.89 -13.23 9.63
N SER A 97 -7.03 -12.16 8.85
CA SER A 97 -8.03 -11.12 9.05
C SER A 97 -9.14 -11.24 8.02
N PRO A 98 -10.36 -11.69 8.40
CA PRO A 98 -11.47 -11.82 7.46
C PRO A 98 -11.81 -10.51 6.76
N HIS A 99 -11.68 -9.38 7.47
CA HIS A 99 -11.92 -8.05 6.92
C HIS A 99 -10.85 -7.63 5.90
N TYR A 100 -9.59 -8.01 6.13
CA TYR A 100 -8.52 -7.66 5.22
C TYR A 100 -8.52 -8.53 3.97
N GLY A 101 -8.68 -9.86 4.13
CA GLY A 101 -8.83 -10.78 3.00
C GLY A 101 -10.01 -10.38 2.10
N ALA A 102 -11.18 -10.12 2.69
CA ALA A 102 -12.35 -9.65 1.93
C ALA A 102 -12.08 -8.34 1.17
N PHE A 103 -11.34 -7.41 1.76
CA PHE A 103 -10.96 -6.15 1.12
C PHE A 103 -10.05 -6.40 -0.11
N LEU A 104 -9.06 -7.28 0.01
CA LEU A 104 -8.19 -7.64 -1.11
C LEU A 104 -8.94 -8.38 -2.23
N ASP A 105 -9.80 -9.33 -1.87
CA ASP A 105 -10.63 -10.08 -2.82
C ASP A 105 -11.54 -9.14 -3.62
N ALA A 106 -12.19 -8.19 -2.93
CA ALA A 106 -13.03 -7.19 -3.57
C ALA A 106 -12.24 -6.32 -4.57
N LEU A 107 -11.02 -5.90 -4.24
CA LEU A 107 -10.16 -5.16 -5.16
C LEU A 107 -9.69 -6.02 -6.34
N ALA A 108 -9.39 -7.30 -6.11
CA ALA A 108 -8.99 -8.22 -7.17
C ALA A 108 -10.13 -8.49 -8.16
N GLU A 109 -11.38 -8.57 -7.68
CA GLU A 109 -12.56 -8.78 -8.52
C GLU A 109 -12.97 -7.52 -9.28
N ARG A 110 -12.99 -6.36 -8.61
CA ARG A 110 -13.54 -5.11 -9.16
C ARG A 110 -12.51 -4.31 -9.97
N GLY A 111 -11.23 -4.53 -9.72
CA GLY A 111 -10.16 -3.64 -10.16
C GLY A 111 -10.15 -2.32 -9.36
N PRO A 112 -9.50 -1.27 -9.91
CA PRO A 112 -9.41 0.02 -9.26
C PRO A 112 -10.77 0.60 -8.87
N THR A 113 -10.94 1.01 -7.61
CA THR A 113 -12.21 1.53 -7.10
C THR A 113 -12.01 2.53 -5.97
N ASP A 114 -12.90 3.50 -5.89
CA ASP A 114 -12.96 4.44 -4.76
C ASP A 114 -13.47 3.73 -3.48
N THR A 115 -13.31 4.41 -2.35
CA THR A 115 -13.61 3.86 -1.02
C THR A 115 -15.11 3.65 -0.78
N ASP A 116 -15.97 4.51 -1.31
CA ASP A 116 -17.42 4.42 -1.12
C ASP A 116 -17.97 3.25 -1.93
N SER A 117 -17.59 3.14 -3.20
CA SER A 117 -17.94 2.02 -4.07
C SER A 117 -17.48 0.67 -3.51
N LEU A 118 -16.28 0.62 -2.94
CA LEU A 118 -15.75 -0.58 -2.30
C LEU A 118 -16.52 -0.95 -1.03
N LEU A 119 -16.87 0.05 -0.21
CA LEU A 119 -17.65 -0.17 1.01
C LEU A 119 -19.07 -0.67 0.68
N GLU A 120 -19.71 -0.10 -0.34
CA GLU A 120 -21.03 -0.56 -0.81
C GLU A 120 -20.97 -2.01 -1.29
N PHE A 121 -19.96 -2.35 -2.08
CA PHE A 121 -19.75 -3.72 -2.53
C PHE A 121 -19.56 -4.70 -1.36
N LEU A 122 -18.65 -4.41 -0.44
CA LEU A 122 -18.39 -5.28 0.72
C LEU A 122 -19.60 -5.44 1.63
N LYS A 123 -20.41 -4.38 1.81
CA LYS A 123 -21.66 -4.48 2.57
C LYS A 123 -22.68 -5.40 1.91
N ALA A 124 -22.78 -5.35 0.57
CA ALA A 124 -23.70 -6.20 -0.17
C ALA A 124 -23.24 -7.66 -0.17
N GLU A 125 -21.96 -7.90 -0.44
CA GLU A 125 -21.38 -9.25 -0.53
C GLU A 125 -21.45 -10.00 0.82
N TYR A 126 -21.26 -9.27 1.92
CA TYR A 126 -21.21 -9.83 3.27
C TYR A 126 -22.49 -9.59 4.10
N GLU A 127 -23.62 -9.20 3.48
CA GLU A 127 -24.88 -8.85 4.16
C GLU A 127 -25.35 -9.95 5.13
N PHE A 128 -25.19 -11.22 4.75
CA PHE A 128 -25.63 -12.38 5.53
C PHE A 128 -24.50 -13.06 6.32
N SER A 129 -23.33 -12.43 6.40
CA SER A 129 -22.18 -12.95 7.14
C SER A 129 -22.16 -12.42 8.59
N LEU A 130 -21.24 -12.96 9.41
CA LEU A 130 -20.97 -12.42 10.76
C LEU A 130 -20.13 -11.13 10.72
N TYR A 131 -19.63 -10.75 9.55
CA TYR A 131 -18.76 -9.60 9.35
C TYR A 131 -19.54 -8.43 8.75
N SER A 132 -19.23 -7.23 9.23
CA SER A 132 -19.80 -5.98 8.77
C SER A 132 -18.68 -4.99 8.46
N PHE A 133 -18.92 -4.15 7.46
CA PHE A 133 -17.96 -3.20 6.94
C PHE A 133 -18.44 -1.77 7.17
N ASN A 134 -17.52 -0.92 7.57
CA ASN A 134 -17.71 0.52 7.72
C ASN A 134 -16.46 1.24 7.20
N GLN A 135 -16.59 2.53 6.94
CA GLN A 135 -15.52 3.34 6.35
C GLN A 135 -14.21 3.26 7.14
N THR A 136 -14.27 3.40 8.48
CA THR A 136 -13.08 3.29 9.34
C THR A 136 -12.39 1.94 9.19
N GLY A 137 -13.16 0.85 9.07
CA GLY A 137 -12.61 -0.47 8.87
C GLY A 137 -11.88 -0.62 7.54
N ILE A 138 -12.46 -0.07 6.46
CA ILE A 138 -11.83 -0.04 5.12
C ILE A 138 -10.55 0.79 5.14
N GLU A 139 -10.56 1.95 5.80
CA GLU A 139 -9.37 2.78 5.93
C GLU A 139 -8.25 2.11 6.73
N VAL A 140 -8.60 1.34 7.77
CA VAL A 140 -7.63 0.59 8.59
C VAL A 140 -6.97 -0.52 7.78
N VAL A 141 -7.75 -1.38 7.13
CA VAL A 141 -7.18 -2.50 6.37
C VAL A 141 -6.52 -2.02 5.07
N GLY A 142 -7.03 -0.94 4.47
CA GLY A 142 -6.36 -0.24 3.38
C GLY A 142 -5.00 0.34 3.81
N ASP A 143 -4.89 0.93 5.01
CA ASP A 143 -3.61 1.39 5.55
C ASP A 143 -2.61 0.25 5.75
N TRP A 144 -3.08 -0.95 6.16
CA TRP A 144 -2.22 -2.13 6.26
C TRP A 144 -1.67 -2.52 4.88
N GLY A 145 -2.55 -2.68 3.89
CA GLY A 145 -2.14 -3.07 2.54
C GLY A 145 -1.28 -2.03 1.81
N GLU A 146 -1.54 -0.73 2.01
CA GLU A 146 -0.69 0.34 1.49
C GLU A 146 0.74 0.26 2.04
N ARG A 147 0.89 -0.07 3.33
CA ARG A 147 2.20 -0.17 3.97
C ARG A 147 2.96 -1.43 3.60
N LEU A 148 2.26 -2.56 3.51
CA LEU A 148 2.83 -3.85 3.13
C LEU A 148 3.09 -3.97 1.62
N GLY A 149 2.56 -3.04 0.83
CA GLY A 149 2.79 -2.96 -0.61
C GLY A 149 1.86 -3.83 -1.44
N GLY A 150 1.00 -4.66 -0.83
CA GLY A 150 -0.02 -5.45 -1.53
C GLY A 150 -1.12 -4.60 -2.18
N VAL A 151 -1.34 -3.40 -1.66
CA VAL A 151 -2.31 -2.42 -2.18
C VAL A 151 -1.64 -1.09 -2.40
N GLN A 152 -2.09 -0.37 -3.42
CA GLN A 152 -1.74 1.03 -3.61
C GLN A 152 -3.02 1.84 -3.75
N ARG A 153 -2.90 3.11 -3.35
CA ARG A 153 -3.93 4.11 -3.60
C ARG A 153 -3.40 5.13 -4.58
N ASN A 154 -4.16 5.41 -5.63
CA ASN A 154 -3.84 6.43 -6.60
C ASN A 154 -3.80 7.79 -5.88
N ALA A 155 -2.65 8.43 -5.89
CA ALA A 155 -2.44 9.65 -5.09
C ALA A 155 -3.23 10.88 -5.59
N PHE A 156 -3.80 10.81 -6.80
CA PHE A 156 -4.60 11.87 -7.40
C PHE A 156 -6.11 11.60 -7.38
N THR A 157 -6.54 10.34 -7.51
CA THR A 157 -7.97 9.98 -7.50
C THR A 157 -8.46 9.45 -6.15
N GLY A 158 -7.57 8.81 -5.38
CA GLY A 158 -7.92 8.13 -4.13
C GLY A 158 -8.40 6.69 -4.31
N ASP A 159 -8.40 6.17 -5.54
CA ASP A 159 -8.83 4.81 -5.84
C ASP A 159 -7.82 3.79 -5.31
N TYR A 160 -8.31 2.72 -4.70
CA TYR A 160 -7.51 1.57 -4.29
C TYR A 160 -7.37 0.58 -5.43
N TYR A 161 -6.21 -0.05 -5.53
CA TYR A 161 -5.94 -1.15 -6.44
C TYR A 161 -4.89 -2.12 -5.86
N VAL A 162 -4.96 -3.38 -6.25
CA VAL A 162 -3.93 -4.38 -5.91
C VAL A 162 -2.66 -4.09 -6.73
N ALA A 163 -1.52 -4.07 -6.05
CA ALA A 163 -0.21 -3.82 -6.66
C ALA A 163 0.66 -5.09 -6.64
N SER A 164 0.24 -6.13 -7.34
CA SER A 164 0.88 -7.45 -7.29
C SER A 164 2.01 -7.66 -8.31
N ARG A 165 2.20 -6.73 -9.26
CA ARG A 165 3.22 -6.88 -10.30
C ARG A 165 4.46 -6.03 -10.02
N ASN A 166 5.58 -6.72 -9.79
CA ASN A 166 6.90 -6.10 -9.65
C ASN A 166 7.60 -5.85 -11.01
N SER A 167 6.89 -6.05 -12.12
CA SER A 167 7.35 -5.73 -13.46
C SER A 167 6.20 -5.27 -14.35
N VAL A 168 6.52 -4.45 -15.35
CA VAL A 168 5.55 -4.01 -16.38
C VAL A 168 5.43 -5.06 -17.49
N PRO A 169 4.25 -5.19 -18.14
CA PRO A 169 4.04 -6.19 -19.18
C PRO A 169 4.73 -5.84 -20.50
N LYS A 170 4.83 -6.80 -21.43
CA LYS A 170 5.48 -6.61 -22.75
C LYS A 170 4.85 -5.55 -23.65
N ASN A 171 3.60 -5.18 -23.38
CA ASN A 171 2.85 -4.14 -24.08
C ASN A 171 2.81 -2.81 -23.31
N PHE A 172 3.70 -2.64 -22.33
CA PHE A 172 3.80 -1.43 -21.49
C PHE A 172 3.79 -0.14 -22.30
N GLN A 173 4.57 -0.07 -23.38
CA GLN A 173 4.67 1.08 -24.28
C GLN A 173 3.33 1.48 -24.90
N TYR A 174 2.49 0.51 -25.26
CA TYR A 174 1.18 0.82 -25.85
C TYR A 174 0.23 1.40 -24.82
N ILE A 175 0.24 0.83 -23.61
CA ILE A 175 -0.60 1.28 -22.49
C ILE A 175 -0.15 2.66 -22.00
N LEU A 176 1.16 2.89 -21.90
CA LEU A 176 1.72 4.18 -21.53
C LEU A 176 1.31 5.27 -22.52
N LEU A 177 1.39 4.99 -23.83
CA LEU A 177 1.01 5.95 -24.87
C LEU A 177 -0.50 6.24 -24.89
N GLU A 178 -1.33 5.23 -24.67
CA GLU A 178 -2.79 5.40 -24.52
C GLU A 178 -3.11 6.35 -23.36
N LEU A 179 -2.54 6.09 -22.17
CA LEU A 179 -2.73 6.94 -20.99
C LEU A 179 -2.11 8.33 -21.14
N TYR A 180 -0.99 8.45 -21.86
CA TYR A 180 -0.40 9.73 -22.23
C TYR A 180 -1.41 10.55 -23.04
N ASP A 181 -2.04 9.95 -24.05
CA ASP A 181 -3.00 10.64 -24.91
C ASP A 181 -4.25 11.09 -24.15
N GLU A 182 -4.81 10.23 -23.29
CA GLU A 182 -5.94 10.56 -22.43
C GLU A 182 -5.65 11.76 -21.52
N LEU A 183 -4.45 11.80 -20.94
CA LEU A 183 -4.00 12.91 -20.09
C LEU A 183 -3.74 14.19 -20.89
N GLU A 184 -3.30 14.10 -22.13
CA GLU A 184 -3.12 15.25 -23.02
C GLU A 184 -4.48 15.84 -23.44
N GLU A 185 -5.45 14.99 -23.80
CA GLU A 185 -6.80 15.42 -24.21
C GLU A 185 -7.56 16.13 -23.09
N THR A 186 -7.41 15.65 -21.85
CA THR A 186 -8.06 16.23 -20.67
C THR A 186 -7.45 17.55 -20.22
N ALA A 187 -6.25 17.92 -20.70
CA ALA A 187 -5.58 19.18 -20.36
C ALA A 187 -6.10 20.41 -21.15
N GLY A 188 -6.97 20.22 -22.14
CA GLY A 188 -7.70 21.29 -22.84
C GLY A 188 -7.08 21.78 -24.16
N VAL A 189 -7.93 22.32 -25.05
CA VAL A 189 -7.69 22.59 -26.49
C VAL A 189 -6.51 23.51 -26.82
N ASN A 190 -6.00 24.30 -25.86
CA ASN A 190 -4.94 25.29 -26.09
C ASN A 190 -3.54 24.89 -25.60
N LEU A 191 -3.40 23.72 -24.96
CA LEU A 191 -2.11 23.24 -24.47
C LEU A 191 -2.00 21.75 -24.79
N ARG A 192 -1.62 21.41 -26.02
CA ARG A 192 -0.94 20.13 -26.29
C ARG A 192 0.31 20.11 -25.41
N GLN A 193 0.20 19.53 -24.23
CA GLN A 193 1.29 19.46 -23.27
C GLN A 193 2.31 18.46 -23.81
N ARG A 194 3.24 18.96 -24.62
CA ARG A 194 4.40 18.21 -25.13
C ARG A 194 5.20 17.52 -24.01
N TYR A 195 4.97 17.91 -22.76
CA TYR A 195 5.57 17.34 -21.57
C TYR A 195 4.45 17.03 -20.55
N LEU A 196 4.23 15.76 -20.26
CA LEU A 196 3.31 15.31 -19.22
C LEU A 196 4.04 14.98 -17.92
N SER A 197 3.36 15.22 -16.80
CA SER A 197 3.89 14.93 -15.47
C SER A 197 4.07 13.42 -15.27
N ILE A 198 5.31 13.00 -15.01
CA ILE A 198 5.65 11.61 -14.70
C ILE A 198 4.87 11.08 -13.50
N PRO A 199 4.75 11.82 -12.37
CA PRO A 199 3.88 11.40 -11.27
C PRO A 199 2.45 11.03 -11.67
N LYS A 200 1.78 11.85 -12.50
CA LYS A 200 0.42 11.56 -12.94
C LYS A 200 0.35 10.34 -13.86
N LEU A 201 1.30 10.24 -14.78
CA LEU A 201 1.39 9.10 -15.70
C LEU A 201 1.69 7.81 -14.94
N ARG A 202 2.57 7.86 -13.93
CA ARG A 202 2.89 6.75 -13.02
C ARG A 202 1.63 6.25 -12.34
N GLU A 203 0.90 7.10 -11.63
CA GLU A 203 -0.28 6.66 -10.87
C GLU A 203 -1.34 6.02 -11.78
N ARG A 204 -1.64 6.64 -12.93
CA ARG A 204 -2.60 6.09 -13.91
C ARG A 204 -2.15 4.75 -14.48
N THR A 205 -0.86 4.63 -14.79
CA THR A 205 -0.32 3.41 -15.37
C THR A 205 -0.25 2.28 -14.35
N CYS A 206 0.17 2.57 -13.11
CA CYS A 206 0.20 1.60 -12.02
C CYS A 206 -1.21 1.09 -11.70
N GLU A 207 -2.18 1.99 -11.59
CA GLU A 207 -3.60 1.67 -11.39
C GLU A 207 -4.14 0.77 -12.51
N ARG A 208 -3.85 1.11 -13.78
CA ARG A 208 -4.31 0.34 -14.95
C ARG A 208 -3.68 -1.03 -15.04
N LEU A 209 -2.42 -1.17 -14.63
CA LEU A 209 -1.63 -2.40 -14.80
C LEU A 209 -1.60 -3.29 -13.55
N GLY A 210 -1.95 -2.76 -12.38
CA GLY A 210 -1.73 -3.40 -11.09
C GLY A 210 -0.24 -3.60 -10.78
N CYS A 211 0.64 -2.72 -11.29
CA CYS A 211 2.06 -2.78 -11.03
C CYS A 211 2.48 -1.81 -9.93
N THR A 212 3.63 -2.08 -9.32
CA THR A 212 4.21 -1.15 -8.34
C THR A 212 4.76 0.10 -9.02
N ARG A 213 4.89 1.19 -8.26
CA ARG A 213 5.53 2.45 -8.70
C ARG A 213 6.97 2.22 -9.15
N ASP A 214 7.71 1.36 -8.44
CA ASP A 214 9.09 1.02 -8.77
C ASP A 214 9.15 0.24 -10.10
N ALA A 215 8.22 -0.70 -10.32
CA ALA A 215 8.12 -1.41 -11.59
C ALA A 215 7.83 -0.47 -12.76
N PHE A 216 6.94 0.52 -12.56
CA PHE A 216 6.70 1.57 -13.55
C PHE A 216 7.96 2.39 -13.82
N ASP A 217 8.67 2.84 -12.78
CA ASP A 217 9.86 3.68 -12.94
C ASP A 217 10.98 2.92 -13.67
N GLN A 218 11.21 1.65 -13.33
CA GLN A 218 12.13 0.77 -14.05
C GLN A 218 11.72 0.56 -15.52
N GLY A 219 10.43 0.30 -15.76
CA GLY A 219 9.87 0.15 -17.09
C GLY A 219 10.02 1.42 -17.93
N LEU A 220 9.76 2.59 -17.35
CA LEU A 220 9.90 3.89 -18.01
C LEU A 220 11.37 4.22 -18.29
N ALA A 221 12.27 3.96 -17.35
CA ALA A 221 13.71 4.14 -17.57
C ALA A 221 14.21 3.28 -18.74
N THR A 222 13.79 2.01 -18.77
CA THR A 222 14.11 1.07 -19.85
C THR A 222 13.58 1.59 -21.19
N LEU A 223 12.29 1.95 -21.23
CA LEU A 223 11.64 2.48 -22.42
C LEU A 223 12.34 3.74 -22.95
N CYS A 224 12.71 4.68 -22.08
CA CYS A 224 13.44 5.88 -22.48
C CYS A 224 14.85 5.55 -23.03
N SER A 225 15.52 4.56 -22.44
CA SER A 225 16.86 4.15 -22.89
C SER A 225 16.86 3.46 -24.26
N GLU A 226 15.80 2.73 -24.59
CA GLU A 226 15.67 2.04 -25.89
C GLU A 226 15.20 2.99 -27.01
N ASN A 227 14.62 4.14 -26.65
CA ASN A 227 13.95 5.04 -27.59
C ASN A 227 14.55 6.46 -27.57
N VAL A 228 15.88 6.56 -27.49
CA VAL A 228 16.59 7.83 -27.51
C VAL A 228 16.21 8.66 -28.74
N GLY A 229 15.79 9.91 -28.51
CA GLY A 229 15.36 10.83 -29.55
C GLY A 229 13.88 10.70 -29.95
N LYS A 230 13.20 9.63 -29.51
CA LYS A 230 11.74 9.47 -29.64
C LYS A 230 11.02 9.87 -28.36
N LEU A 231 11.64 9.60 -27.21
CA LEU A 231 11.20 10.02 -25.88
C LEU A 231 12.23 10.98 -25.26
N GLU A 232 11.75 11.94 -24.49
CA GLU A 232 12.61 12.87 -23.76
C GLU A 232 12.13 13.07 -22.32
N LEU A 233 13.09 12.98 -21.39
CA LEU A 233 12.89 13.27 -19.98
C LEU A 233 13.34 14.70 -19.68
N SER A 234 12.51 15.46 -18.97
CA SER A 234 12.80 16.84 -18.58
C SER A 234 12.78 17.02 -17.07
N GLY A 235 13.87 17.61 -16.55
CA GLY A 235 14.03 17.99 -15.14
C GLY A 235 13.60 19.42 -14.84
N ALA A 236 12.86 20.07 -15.75
CA ALA A 236 12.36 21.43 -15.52
C ALA A 236 11.67 21.53 -14.14
N PRO A 237 11.83 22.66 -13.41
CA PRO A 237 11.26 22.81 -12.09
C PRO A 237 9.76 22.52 -12.14
N LEU A 238 9.25 21.79 -11.13
CA LEU A 238 7.83 21.56 -10.91
C LEU A 238 7.10 22.90 -10.89
N ASP A 239 6.59 23.32 -12.05
CA ASP A 239 5.74 24.48 -12.12
C ASP A 239 4.45 24.16 -11.35
N THR A 240 3.95 25.16 -10.66
CA THR A 240 3.05 25.05 -9.48
C THR A 240 1.75 24.23 -9.66
N THR A 241 1.35 23.90 -10.89
CA THR A 241 0.16 23.11 -11.22
C THR A 241 0.33 21.60 -11.05
N ALA A 242 1.57 21.09 -10.97
CA ALA A 242 1.82 19.67 -10.71
C ALA A 242 1.68 19.29 -9.23
N LYS A 243 1.69 20.27 -8.30
CA LYS A 243 1.88 20.05 -6.84
C LYS A 243 0.67 19.53 -6.05
N ASN A 244 -0.44 19.17 -6.68
CA ASN A 244 -1.66 18.81 -5.95
C ASN A 244 -1.90 17.29 -5.97
N SER A 245 -1.02 16.52 -5.34
CA SER A 245 -1.40 15.17 -4.89
C SER A 245 -2.35 15.32 -3.71
N VAL A 246 -3.51 14.66 -3.76
CA VAL A 246 -4.49 14.72 -2.66
C VAL A 246 -3.99 13.89 -1.47
N LEU A 247 -3.20 12.86 -1.74
CA LEU A 247 -2.73 11.88 -0.75
C LEU A 247 -1.21 11.69 -0.83
N GLY A 248 -0.60 11.26 0.27
CA GLY A 248 0.83 10.88 0.32
C GLY A 248 1.03 9.37 0.33
N ILE A 249 2.17 8.90 -0.17
CA ILE A 249 2.57 7.48 -0.15
C ILE A 249 2.89 7.08 1.28
N LYS A 250 2.31 5.96 1.74
CA LYS A 250 2.55 5.40 3.06
C LYS A 250 3.58 4.29 2.98
N ARG A 251 4.44 4.18 3.98
CA ARG A 251 5.46 3.12 4.09
C ARG A 251 5.58 2.60 5.50
N ILE A 252 6.09 1.39 5.61
CA ILE A 252 6.62 0.81 6.84
C ILE A 252 8.04 0.33 6.55
N GLU A 253 8.95 0.61 7.47
CA GLU A 253 10.37 0.28 7.35
C GLU A 253 10.85 -0.22 8.72
N LEU A 254 11.94 -0.98 8.76
CA LEU A 254 12.59 -1.30 10.03
C LEU A 254 13.05 0.00 10.71
N ALA A 255 12.94 0.07 12.03
CA ALA A 255 13.41 1.22 12.78
C ALA A 255 14.82 0.98 13.33
N ASP A 256 15.63 2.03 13.35
CA ASP A 256 17.00 2.02 13.91
C ASP A 256 17.02 2.10 15.46
N GLY A 257 15.86 1.99 16.12
CA GLY A 257 15.66 2.31 17.55
C GLY A 257 14.99 1.20 18.36
N GLU A 258 14.31 1.58 19.45
CA GLU A 258 13.65 0.63 20.36
C GLU A 258 12.37 0.00 19.77
N SER A 259 11.73 0.62 18.77
CA SER A 259 10.62 0.03 18.05
C SER A 259 11.13 -0.90 16.94
N LEU A 260 10.39 -1.96 16.61
CA LEU A 260 10.76 -2.86 15.50
C LEU A 260 10.59 -2.19 14.13
N VAL A 261 9.58 -1.33 14.01
CA VAL A 261 9.20 -0.67 12.76
C VAL A 261 9.01 0.82 12.96
N SER A 262 9.16 1.57 11.88
CA SER A 262 8.74 2.96 11.75
C SER A 262 7.76 3.09 10.58
N THR A 263 6.89 4.08 10.66
CA THR A 263 5.90 4.36 9.61
C THR A 263 6.00 5.79 9.15
N SER A 264 5.95 5.99 7.83
CA SER A 264 5.98 7.33 7.22
C SER A 264 4.81 7.52 6.25
N GLN A 265 4.54 8.80 5.93
CA GLN A 265 3.67 9.19 4.84
C GLN A 265 4.25 10.44 4.15
N SER A 266 4.37 10.42 2.82
CA SER A 266 5.01 11.52 2.08
C SER A 266 4.28 11.87 0.78
N THR A 267 3.81 13.12 0.69
CA THR A 267 3.35 13.73 -0.58
C THR A 267 4.52 14.10 -1.48
N GLN A 268 5.71 14.35 -0.92
CA GLN A 268 6.91 14.59 -1.71
C GLN A 268 7.31 13.37 -2.53
N GLN A 269 7.15 12.16 -1.97
CA GLN A 269 7.41 10.91 -2.69
C GLN A 269 6.44 10.70 -3.87
N VAL A 270 5.16 11.09 -3.73
CA VAL A 270 4.23 11.08 -4.88
C VAL A 270 4.75 11.95 -6.00
N MET A 271 5.24 13.14 -5.63
CA MET A 271 5.72 14.14 -6.57
C MET A 271 7.14 13.88 -7.08
N ALA A 272 7.82 12.84 -6.59
CA ALA A 272 9.13 12.45 -7.07
C ALA A 272 9.06 12.10 -8.56
N GLY A 273 10.03 12.59 -9.32
CA GLY A 273 10.17 12.28 -10.73
C GLY A 273 10.67 10.86 -10.96
N LEU A 274 11.11 10.60 -12.19
CA LEU A 274 11.96 9.46 -12.50
C LEU A 274 13.42 9.83 -12.18
N GLU A 275 14.11 9.00 -11.42
CA GLU A 275 15.55 9.14 -11.21
C GLU A 275 16.33 8.37 -12.27
N GLN A 276 17.26 9.03 -12.96
CA GLN A 276 18.17 8.38 -13.90
C GLN A 276 19.53 9.08 -13.86
N PHE A 277 20.62 8.31 -13.67
CA PHE A 277 21.98 8.84 -13.56
C PHE A 277 22.12 10.00 -12.54
N ASP A 278 21.60 9.80 -11.32
CA ASP A 278 21.58 10.77 -10.21
C ASP A 278 20.87 12.10 -10.54
N LYS A 279 19.99 12.10 -11.57
CA LYS A 279 19.17 13.24 -11.96
C LYS A 279 17.70 12.90 -11.87
N GLN A 280 16.93 13.87 -11.38
CA GLN A 280 15.48 13.78 -11.24
C GLN A 280 14.79 14.43 -12.43
N TYR A 281 13.90 13.67 -13.07
CA TYR A 281 13.11 14.09 -14.23
C TYR A 281 11.63 14.08 -13.88
N TYR A 282 10.94 15.20 -14.06
CA TYR A 282 9.55 15.35 -13.62
C TYR A 282 8.54 15.23 -14.76
N TYR A 283 9.01 15.34 -16.00
CA TYR A 283 8.16 15.31 -17.18
C TYR A 283 8.69 14.39 -18.27
N LEU A 284 7.76 13.79 -19.01
CA LEU A 284 8.01 12.96 -20.19
C LEU A 284 7.42 13.65 -21.42
N ALA A 285 8.19 13.70 -22.49
CA ALA A 285 7.73 14.08 -23.83
C ALA A 285 7.81 12.89 -24.79
N VAL A 286 6.79 12.75 -25.63
CA VAL A 286 6.73 11.77 -26.72
C VAL A 286 6.77 12.52 -28.06
N TYR A 287 7.83 12.30 -28.84
CA TYR A 287 8.01 12.91 -30.16
C TYR A 287 7.70 11.95 -31.31
N ASP A 288 7.91 10.66 -31.10
CA ASP A 288 7.63 9.60 -32.05
C ASP A 288 6.94 8.44 -31.30
N ARG A 289 5.87 7.91 -31.91
CA ARG A 289 5.05 6.84 -31.34
C ARG A 289 5.50 5.46 -31.77
N ASP A 290 6.39 5.36 -32.76
CA ASP A 290 7.01 4.10 -33.16
C ASP A 290 8.09 3.70 -32.14
N ILE A 291 7.69 3.33 -30.92
CA ILE A 291 8.60 3.01 -29.82
C ILE A 291 8.67 1.50 -29.56
N THR A 292 9.87 1.02 -29.28
CA THR A 292 10.14 -0.39 -28.94
C THR A 292 10.25 -0.56 -27.44
N PHE A 293 9.82 -1.70 -26.91
CA PHE A 293 10.00 -2.03 -25.51
C PHE A 293 10.43 -3.48 -25.35
N THR A 294 11.61 -3.68 -24.79
CA THR A 294 12.09 -4.99 -24.35
C THR A 294 11.99 -5.04 -22.83
N PRO A 295 11.06 -5.81 -22.25
CA PRO A 295 10.97 -5.91 -20.80
C PRO A 295 12.22 -6.58 -20.25
N ASP A 296 12.75 -6.00 -19.18
CA ASP A 296 13.80 -6.63 -18.38
C ASP A 296 13.28 -7.97 -17.88
N THR A 297 13.91 -9.04 -18.37
CA THR A 297 13.65 -10.42 -17.96
C THR A 297 14.67 -10.77 -16.88
N ASN A 298 14.67 -10.03 -15.78
CA ASN A 298 15.36 -10.48 -14.58
C ASN A 298 14.37 -11.25 -13.70
N PRO A 299 14.59 -12.56 -13.45
CA PRO A 299 13.78 -13.37 -12.56
C PRO A 299 13.94 -12.97 -11.09
#